data_AF-A0A373CX15-F1
#
_entry.id   AF-A0A373CX15-F1
#
_cell.length_a   1.000
_cell.length_b   1.000
_cell.length_c   1.000
_cell.angle_alpha   90.00
_cell.angle_beta   90.00
_cell.angle_gamma   90.00
#
_symmetry.space_group_name_H-M   'P 1'
#
loop_
_entity.id
_entity.type
_entity.pdbx_description
1 polymer ?
#
loop_
_entity_poly.entity_id
_entity_poly.type
_entity_poly.pdbx_seq_one_letter_code
_entity_poly.pdbx_strand_id
1 'polypeptide(L)'
;MQAKKWAPDRAVGQPEIQSFVGAIAGKHGDGLFVTTARFSQKAKDYANIHHIILIDGEKLANLMIEHNFCVATRKTFEIKAIDTDALAEWCFLLKSYEKCHF
;
A
#
# COMPACT_ATOMS: atom_id res chain seq x y z
N MET A 1 -4.56 0.23 -23.68
CA MET A 1 -5.07 0.04 -22.30
C MET A 1 -6.31 -0.84 -22.41
N GLN A 2 -6.36 -1.99 -21.72
CA GLN A 2 -7.55 -2.87 -21.64
C GLN A 2 -7.99 -2.96 -20.17
N ALA A 3 -9.30 -3.00 -19.93
CA ALA A 3 -9.88 -3.19 -18.60
C ALA A 3 -10.99 -4.26 -18.65
N LYS A 4 -10.95 -5.25 -17.75
CA LYS A 4 -12.00 -6.26 -17.56
C LYS A 4 -12.46 -6.22 -16.09
N LYS A 5 -13.77 -6.14 -15.87
CA LYS A 5 -14.38 -6.19 -14.53
C LYS A 5 -14.53 -7.65 -14.11
N TRP A 6 -13.89 -8.02 -12.99
CA TRP A 6 -13.98 -9.37 -12.42
C TRP A 6 -15.01 -9.40 -11.29
N ALA A 7 -15.69 -10.54 -11.10
CA ALA A 7 -16.49 -10.78 -9.90
C ALA A 7 -15.56 -10.81 -8.67
N PRO A 8 -15.96 -10.22 -7.52
CA PRO A 8 -15.09 -10.07 -6.35
C PRO A 8 -14.50 -11.39 -5.84
N ASP A 9 -15.19 -12.51 -6.07
CA ASP A 9 -14.82 -13.82 -5.54
C ASP A 9 -13.93 -14.65 -6.49
N ARG A 10 -13.64 -14.13 -7.69
CA ARG A 10 -12.89 -14.86 -8.71
C ARG A 10 -11.46 -14.35 -8.81
N ALA A 11 -10.51 -15.23 -8.51
CA ALA A 11 -9.09 -14.98 -8.79
C ALA A 11 -8.83 -14.95 -10.31
N VAL A 12 -7.91 -14.08 -10.74
CA VAL A 12 -7.41 -14.03 -12.11
C VAL A 12 -6.51 -15.23 -12.38
N GLY A 13 -6.86 -16.00 -13.39
CA GLY A 13 -6.16 -17.20 -13.81
C GLY A 13 -5.09 -16.94 -14.86
N GLN A 14 -4.34 -17.99 -15.17
CA GLN A 14 -3.39 -17.98 -16.29
C GLN A 14 -4.05 -17.68 -17.66
N PRO A 15 -5.26 -18.18 -18.00
CA PRO A 15 -5.90 -17.88 -19.29
C PRO A 15 -6.09 -16.38 -19.53
N GLU A 16 -6.40 -15.63 -18.49
CA GLU A 16 -6.56 -14.18 -18.55
C GLU A 16 -5.24 -13.47 -18.87
N ILE A 17 -4.12 -13.90 -18.26
CA ILE A 17 -2.79 -13.36 -18.54
C ILE A 17 -2.33 -13.76 -19.94
N GLN A 18 -2.58 -15.00 -20.37
CA GLN A 18 -2.31 -15.47 -21.73
C GLN A 18 -3.04 -14.65 -22.79
N SER A 19 -4.34 -14.40 -22.58
CA SER A 19 -5.14 -13.56 -23.46
C SER A 19 -4.59 -12.13 -23.52
N PHE A 20 -4.09 -11.60 -22.41
CA PHE A 20 -3.46 -10.29 -22.38
C PHE A 20 -2.15 -10.25 -23.14
N VAL A 21 -1.24 -11.20 -22.90
CA VAL A 21 0.03 -11.34 -23.63
C VAL A 21 -0.22 -11.42 -25.13
N GLY A 22 -1.18 -12.25 -25.56
CA GLY A 22 -1.58 -12.33 -26.96
C GLY A 22 -2.10 -11.01 -27.54
N ALA A 23 -2.81 -10.19 -26.75
CA ALA A 23 -3.33 -8.90 -27.18
C ALA A 23 -2.27 -7.78 -27.27
N ILE A 24 -1.13 -7.94 -26.57
CA ILE A 24 0.01 -7.01 -26.64
C ILE A 24 1.18 -7.55 -27.48
N ALA A 25 1.06 -8.77 -28.02
CA ALA A 25 2.04 -9.35 -28.92
C ALA A 25 2.29 -8.41 -30.11
N GLY A 26 3.54 -8.00 -30.32
CA GLY A 26 3.95 -7.03 -31.33
C GLY A 26 4.07 -5.59 -30.87
N LYS A 27 3.70 -5.27 -29.61
CA LYS A 27 4.03 -3.98 -28.98
C LYS A 27 5.35 -4.12 -28.21
N HIS A 28 6.24 -3.15 -28.39
CA HIS A 28 7.52 -3.10 -27.66
C HIS A 28 7.26 -2.59 -26.23
N GLY A 29 7.77 -3.30 -25.22
CA GLY A 29 7.75 -2.90 -23.80
C GLY A 29 7.15 -3.94 -22.86
N ASP A 30 7.44 -3.80 -21.56
CA ASP A 30 6.89 -4.63 -20.49
C ASP A 30 5.38 -4.39 -20.32
N GLY A 31 4.61 -5.46 -20.11
CA GLY A 31 3.17 -5.36 -19.94
C GLY A 31 2.78 -5.07 -18.49
N LEU A 32 1.81 -4.18 -18.26
CA LEU A 32 1.21 -3.96 -16.94
C LEU A 32 -0.23 -4.50 -16.92
N PHE A 33 -0.49 -5.45 -16.01
CA PHE A 33 -1.83 -5.98 -15.76
C PHE A 33 -2.30 -5.55 -14.37
N VAL A 34 -3.38 -4.75 -14.33
CA VAL A 34 -3.99 -4.25 -13.09
C VAL A 34 -5.37 -4.87 -12.90
N THR A 35 -5.68 -5.30 -11.69
CA THR A 35 -7.00 -5.83 -11.31
C THR A 35 -7.28 -5.55 -9.82
N THR A 36 -8.55 -5.51 -9.45
CA THR A 36 -8.97 -5.44 -8.03
C THR A 36 -9.05 -6.82 -7.38
N ALA A 37 -8.99 -7.91 -8.16
CA ALA A 37 -9.02 -9.29 -7.68
C ALA A 37 -7.60 -9.82 -7.39
N ARG A 38 -7.50 -10.99 -6.75
CA ARG A 38 -6.21 -11.68 -6.53
C ARG A 38 -5.77 -12.46 -7.77
N PHE A 39 -4.47 -12.63 -7.96
CA PHE A 39 -3.93 -13.55 -8.97
C PHE A 39 -3.70 -14.95 -8.39
N SER A 40 -4.06 -15.98 -9.16
CA SER A 40 -3.66 -17.36 -8.88
C SER A 40 -2.14 -17.55 -9.03
N GLN A 41 -1.56 -18.58 -8.40
CA GLN A 41 -0.13 -18.85 -8.54
C GLN A 41 0.28 -19.08 -10.00
N LYS A 42 -0.52 -19.87 -10.75
CA LYS A 42 -0.29 -20.11 -12.18
C LYS A 42 -0.28 -18.83 -13.01
N ALA A 43 -1.10 -17.84 -12.66
CA ALA A 43 -1.10 -16.54 -13.33
C ALA A 43 0.19 -15.76 -13.05
N LYS A 44 0.68 -15.77 -11.79
CA LYS A 44 1.95 -15.14 -11.39
C LYS A 44 3.14 -15.78 -12.09
N ASP A 45 3.19 -17.12 -12.13
CA ASP A 45 4.27 -17.86 -12.77
C ASP A 45 4.34 -17.55 -14.27
N TYR A 46 3.19 -17.54 -14.95
CA TYR A 46 3.11 -17.20 -16.37
C TYR A 46 3.48 -15.74 -16.65
N ALA A 47 3.04 -14.81 -15.81
CA ALA A 47 3.39 -13.40 -15.92
C ALA A 47 4.90 -13.17 -15.79
N ASN A 48 5.55 -13.87 -14.87
CA ASN A 48 7.00 -13.76 -14.65
C ASN A 48 7.81 -14.20 -15.88
N ILE A 49 7.37 -15.25 -16.58
CA ILE A 49 8.02 -15.74 -17.82
C ILE A 49 7.90 -14.71 -18.96
N HIS A 50 6.78 -13.99 -19.02
CA HIS A 50 6.46 -13.06 -20.10
C HIS A 50 6.71 -11.58 -19.75
N HIS A 51 7.47 -11.31 -18.68
CA HIS A 51 7.79 -9.94 -18.22
C HIS A 51 6.55 -9.05 -18.05
N ILE A 52 5.48 -9.62 -17.48
CA ILE A 52 4.25 -8.89 -17.16
C ILE A 52 4.25 -8.50 -15.70
N ILE A 53 4.21 -7.19 -15.43
CA ILE A 53 4.04 -6.62 -14.11
C ILE A 53 2.58 -6.81 -13.68
N LEU A 54 2.37 -7.42 -12.52
CA LEU A 54 1.05 -7.63 -11.93
C LEU A 54 0.82 -6.65 -10.76
N ILE A 55 -0.35 -5.99 -10.77
CA ILE A 55 -0.86 -5.20 -9.65
C ILE A 55 -2.26 -5.73 -9.31
N ASP A 56 -2.40 -6.36 -8.15
CA ASP A 56 -3.69 -6.77 -7.59
C ASP A 56 -4.29 -5.68 -6.70
N GLY A 57 -5.49 -5.92 -6.18
CA GLY A 57 -6.22 -4.91 -5.39
C GLY A 57 -5.49 -4.49 -4.11
N GLU A 58 -4.78 -5.40 -3.46
CA GLU A 58 -4.03 -5.12 -2.23
C GLU A 58 -2.81 -4.25 -2.52
N LYS A 59 -2.00 -4.64 -3.53
CA LYS A 59 -0.86 -3.84 -3.97
C LYS A 59 -1.31 -2.48 -4.50
N LEU A 60 -2.42 -2.44 -5.24
CA LEU A 60 -3.00 -1.19 -5.73
C LEU A 60 -3.39 -0.25 -4.58
N ALA A 61 -4.05 -0.76 -3.55
CA ALA A 61 -4.45 0.03 -2.38
C ALA A 61 -3.22 0.57 -1.62
N ASN A 62 -2.19 -0.25 -1.44
CA ASN A 62 -0.95 0.19 -0.80
C ASN A 62 -0.27 1.31 -1.59
N LEU A 63 -0.18 1.18 -2.91
CA LEU A 63 0.37 2.23 -3.79
C LEU A 63 -0.48 3.52 -3.75
N MET A 64 -1.80 3.40 -3.71
CA MET A 64 -2.70 4.55 -3.57
C MET A 64 -2.46 5.30 -2.26
N ILE A 65 -2.26 4.57 -1.15
CA ILE A 65 -1.98 5.17 0.16
C ILE A 65 -0.57 5.79 0.18
N GLU A 66 0.45 5.05 -0.25
CA GLU A 66 1.85 5.48 -0.23
C GLU A 66 2.07 6.77 -1.04
N HIS A 67 1.43 6.88 -2.20
CA HIS A 67 1.56 8.05 -3.07
C HIS A 67 0.46 9.10 -2.87
N ASN A 68 -0.41 8.94 -1.87
CA ASN A 68 -1.59 9.80 -1.67
C ASN A 68 -2.45 9.97 -2.95
N PHE A 69 -2.54 8.93 -3.75
CA PHE A 69 -3.28 8.93 -5.02
C PHE A 69 -4.67 8.33 -4.82
N CYS A 70 -5.73 9.04 -5.24
CA CYS A 70 -7.12 8.60 -5.13
C CYS A 70 -7.59 8.28 -3.69
N VAL A 71 -6.93 8.83 -2.68
CA VAL A 71 -7.29 8.72 -1.26
C VAL A 71 -7.45 10.10 -0.64
N ALA A 72 -8.18 10.17 0.47
CA ALA A 72 -8.34 11.40 1.24
C ALA A 72 -8.16 11.12 2.74
N THR A 73 -7.37 11.94 3.41
CA THR A 73 -7.18 11.86 4.86
C THR A 73 -8.50 12.16 5.56
N ARG A 74 -9.05 11.17 6.26
CA ARG A 74 -10.29 11.33 7.04
C ARG A 74 -10.03 11.85 8.45
N LYS A 75 -8.94 11.41 9.09
CA LYS A 75 -8.58 11.78 10.46
C LYS A 75 -7.09 11.57 10.66
N THR A 76 -6.46 12.51 11.36
CA THR A 76 -5.07 12.40 11.79
C THR A 76 -5.05 12.14 13.29
N PHE A 77 -4.23 11.18 13.72
CA PHE A 77 -4.00 10.90 15.13
C PHE A 77 -2.54 11.16 15.45
N GLU A 78 -2.29 11.92 16.50
CA GLU A 78 -0.95 12.10 17.05
C GLU A 78 -0.75 11.14 18.21
N ILE A 79 0.29 10.32 18.14
CA ILE A 79 0.73 9.49 19.26
C ILE A 79 1.79 10.29 20.00
N LYS A 80 1.47 10.74 21.23
CA LYS A 80 2.41 11.47 22.09
C LYS A 80 3.06 10.47 23.05
N ALA A 81 4.39 10.53 23.15
CA ALA A 81 5.12 9.91 24.24
C ALA A 81 5.31 10.94 25.36
N ILE A 82 5.42 10.47 26.61
CA ILE A 82 5.85 11.32 27.71
C ILE A 82 7.33 11.63 27.51
N ASP A 83 7.65 12.91 27.50
CA ASP A 83 9.03 13.38 27.56
C ASP A 83 9.52 13.27 29.00
N THR A 84 10.33 12.25 29.28
CA THR A 84 10.82 11.97 30.63
C THR A 84 11.83 13.01 31.11
N ASP A 85 12.56 13.64 30.20
CA ASP A 85 13.58 14.64 30.55
C ASP A 85 12.89 15.96 30.92
N ALA A 86 11.95 16.41 30.08
CA ALA A 86 11.10 17.54 30.40
C ALA A 86 10.31 17.29 31.70
N LEU A 87 9.78 16.08 31.90
CA LEU A 87 9.08 15.72 33.13
C LEU A 87 10.01 15.77 34.37
N ALA A 88 11.27 15.33 34.24
CA ALA A 88 12.25 15.37 35.31
C ALA A 88 12.67 16.80 35.67
N GLU A 89 12.89 17.67 34.67
CA GLU A 89 13.13 19.09 34.87
C GLU A 89 11.96 19.78 35.58
N TRP A 90 10.74 19.51 35.13
CA TRP A 90 9.52 20.00 35.80
C TRP A 90 9.44 19.54 37.26
N CYS A 91 9.72 18.26 37.54
CA CYS A 91 9.77 17.75 38.90
C CYS A 91 10.83 18.45 39.76
N PHE A 92 12.00 18.76 39.18
CA PHE A 92 13.06 19.49 39.88
C PHE A 92 12.64 20.93 40.19
N LEU A 93 12.04 21.64 39.23
CA LEU A 93 11.55 22.99 39.41
C LEU A 93 10.46 23.07 40.49
N LEU A 94 9.51 22.13 40.51
CA LEU A 94 8.46 22.07 41.55
C LEU A 94 9.05 21.88 42.94
N LYS A 95 10.03 20.98 43.10
CA LYS A 95 10.74 20.79 44.37
C LYS A 95 11.53 22.02 44.80
N SER A 96 12.06 22.78 43.85
CA SER A 96 12.74 24.05 44.14
C SER A 96 11.76 25.12 44.61
N TYR A 97 10.59 25.21 43.96
CA TYR A 97 9.53 26.15 44.32
C TYR A 97 8.96 25.91 45.73
N GLU A 98 8.68 24.65 46.09
CA GLU A 98 8.20 24.29 47.43
C GLU A 98 9.20 24.64 48.54
N LYS A 99 10.50 24.57 48.26
CA LYS A 99 11.57 24.95 49.21
C LYS A 99 11.73 26.46 49.41
N CYS A 100 11.26 27.29 48.48
CA CYS A 100 11.36 28.75 48.61
C CYS A 100 10.20 29.38 49.39
N HIS A 101 9.14 28.63 49.69
CA HIS A 101 7.92 29.15 50.31
C HIS A 101 7.66 28.60 51.74
N PHE A 102 8.62 27.92 52.36
CA PHE A 102 8.62 27.52 53.77
C PHE A 102 9.96 27.85 54.44
#